data_AF-A0A158RCN9-F1
#
_entry.id   AF-A0A158RCN9-F1
#
_cell.length_a   1.000
_cell.length_b   1.000
_cell.length_c   1.000
_cell.angle_alpha   90.00
_cell.angle_beta   90.00
_cell.angle_gamma   90.00
#
_symmetry.space_group_name_H-M   'P 1'
#
loop_
_entity.id
_entity.type
_entity.pdbx_description
1 polymer ?
#
loop_
_entity_poly.entity_id
_entity_poly.type
_entity_poly.pdbx_seq_one_letter_code
_entity_poly.pdbx_strand_id
1 'polypeptide(L)'
;MFVIPYYEPAVEIYSPTESANLEECNMLEQRLQFLGIKSSSIQRELGVGRNSHIENKVPKSEIMINPFESLKLQQNVKRIEVKKEKGSVRSWLWLQYLSYHGNCSLCDRPLNAHFEEIVMQRCAHALHLECAEEIRQNRHVKSKKMISEMKKDIKEVRAVKDKWELVPAFLRVRGLVKQHIASYDYFVNTDIKKILQANNKITSDANPSFYLKYLDIRVGMPASEEGFNQINHNINPHECRLRDMTYSAPISVDIEYTRGSQRVLRNDLVIGKMPVMLRSSRCVLKDMNERELAFVQECPYDPGGYFIVRGSEKVVLIQEQLSKNRIMIGRNSKKELQCEVLSSTQERKSKTYITSKKQRYYVRHNQLSDDVPVSIVFKAMGFESDHDIVSTVGSEEKFVAALAPSIEECTSHQIATQEGALQYIASKVKMKKFGVANSVTPSLPREHEAIDFLSNSMIAHVPCPDGNMKMKAIYLGLMIRR
;
A
#
# COMPACT_ATOMS: atom_id res chain seq x y z
N MET A 1 4.45 3.62 8.41
CA MET A 1 5.06 3.62 7.07
C MET A 1 3.96 3.24 6.10
N PHE A 2 3.40 4.21 5.40
CA PHE A 2 2.21 4.01 4.57
C PHE A 2 2.62 3.49 3.19
N VAL A 3 2.00 2.41 2.74
CA VAL A 3 2.19 1.84 1.40
C VAL A 3 0.91 2.09 0.63
N ILE A 4 1.01 2.89 -0.42
CA ILE A 4 -0.08 3.11 -1.38
C ILE A 4 -0.10 1.90 -2.33
N PRO A 5 -1.21 1.16 -2.48
CA PRO A 5 -1.30 0.11 -3.48
C PRO A 5 -1.28 0.70 -4.90
N TYR A 6 -0.49 0.06 -5.76
CA TYR A 6 -0.17 0.41 -7.14
C TYR A 6 -1.39 0.78 -8.01
N TYR A 7 -1.23 1.85 -8.79
CA TYR A 7 -1.94 2.10 -10.06
C TYR A 7 -0.88 2.25 -11.17
N GLU A 8 -1.22 1.83 -12.39
CA GLU A 8 -0.36 2.02 -13.57
C GLU A 8 -0.18 3.51 -13.89
N PRO A 9 1.03 3.94 -14.31
CA PRO A 9 1.23 5.31 -14.78
C PRO A 9 0.46 5.53 -16.08
N ALA A 10 -0.12 6.72 -16.23
CA ALA A 10 -0.70 7.16 -17.49
C ALA A 10 0.36 7.12 -18.59
N VAL A 11 0.06 6.43 -19.69
CA VAL A 11 0.89 6.45 -20.90
C VAL A 11 0.92 7.87 -21.43
N GLU A 12 2.10 8.48 -21.50
CA GLU A 12 2.34 9.76 -22.17
C GLU A 12 2.02 9.61 -23.66
N ILE A 13 0.89 10.17 -24.08
CA ILE A 13 0.57 10.35 -25.50
C ILE A 13 1.20 11.67 -25.93
N TYR A 14 2.46 11.62 -26.35
CA TYR A 14 3.05 12.67 -27.18
C TYR A 14 3.50 12.05 -28.50
N SER A 15 2.68 12.25 -29.53
CA SER A 15 3.14 12.21 -30.92
C SER A 15 3.33 13.66 -31.37
N PRO A 16 4.37 13.98 -32.16
CA PRO A 16 4.62 15.34 -32.60
C PRO A 16 3.64 15.67 -33.74
N THR A 17 2.68 16.57 -33.50
CA THR A 17 1.95 17.21 -34.59
C THR A 17 2.64 18.52 -34.95
N GLU A 18 3.11 18.56 -36.19
CA GLU A 18 3.72 19.71 -36.85
C GLU A 18 2.79 20.93 -36.86
N SER A 19 3.42 22.13 -36.85
CA SER A 19 2.84 23.48 -36.98
C SER A 19 2.07 24.06 -35.78
N ALA A 20 2.79 24.58 -34.79
CA ALA A 20 2.24 25.50 -33.80
C ALA A 20 2.55 26.96 -34.18
N ASN A 21 1.52 27.79 -34.23
CA ASN A 21 1.58 29.21 -34.54
C ASN A 21 2.35 30.00 -33.46
N LEU A 22 3.09 31.02 -33.90
CA LEU A 22 3.98 31.86 -33.08
C LEU A 22 3.29 32.54 -31.88
N GLU A 23 1.96 32.69 -31.91
CA GLU A 23 1.17 33.29 -30.83
C GLU A 23 0.93 32.34 -29.64
N GLU A 24 0.91 31.01 -29.84
CA GLU A 24 0.71 30.04 -28.75
C GLU A 24 1.95 29.92 -27.85
N CYS A 25 3.16 30.10 -28.42
CA CYS A 25 4.42 30.04 -27.68
C CYS A 25 4.56 31.17 -26.65
N ASN A 26 4.11 32.38 -26.98
CA ASN A 26 4.18 33.53 -26.07
C ASN A 26 3.26 33.37 -24.85
N MET A 27 2.11 32.70 -25.01
CA MET A 27 1.19 32.43 -23.89
C MET A 27 1.73 31.35 -22.94
N LEU A 28 2.50 30.40 -23.48
CA LEU A 28 3.15 29.33 -22.72
C LEU A 28 4.30 29.88 -21.86
N GLU A 29 5.11 30.80 -22.38
CA GLU A 29 6.16 31.47 -21.61
C GLU A 29 5.60 32.31 -20.45
N GLN A 30 4.50 33.04 -20.68
CA GLN A 30 3.83 33.82 -19.63
C GLN A 30 3.28 32.92 -18.52
N ARG A 31 2.75 31.73 -18.86
CA ARG A 31 2.26 30.75 -17.88
C ARG A 31 3.40 30.11 -17.07
N LEU A 32 4.54 29.85 -17.70
CA LEU A 32 5.71 29.29 -17.01
C LEU A 32 6.37 30.30 -16.06
N GLN A 33 6.34 31.60 -16.39
CA GLN A 33 6.76 32.67 -15.48
C GLN A 33 5.86 32.79 -14.24
N PHE A 34 4.55 32.63 -14.41
CA PHE A 34 3.60 32.61 -13.28
C PHE A 34 3.81 31.44 -12.32
N LEU A 35 4.43 30.36 -12.79
CA LEU A 35 4.76 29.18 -11.99
C LEU A 35 6.17 29.23 -11.36
N GLY A 36 6.90 30.35 -11.51
CA GLY A 36 8.21 30.56 -10.87
C GLY A 36 9.34 29.70 -11.44
N ILE A 37 9.16 29.09 -12.61
CA ILE A 37 10.15 28.24 -13.25
C ILE A 37 11.16 29.14 -13.99
N LYS A 38 12.37 29.28 -13.43
CA LYS A 38 13.45 30.05 -14.08
C LYS A 38 13.97 29.31 -15.32
N SER A 39 13.56 29.79 -16.49
CA SER A 39 14.02 29.33 -17.81
C SER A 39 15.46 29.79 -18.07
N SER A 40 16.46 29.01 -17.64
CA SER A 40 17.85 29.16 -18.10
C SER A 40 18.33 27.97 -18.95
N SER A 41 17.58 26.87 -18.96
CA SER A 41 17.90 25.68 -19.77
C SER A 41 17.25 25.70 -21.15
N ILE A 42 16.07 26.34 -21.30
CA ILE A 42 15.28 26.29 -22.54
C ILE A 42 15.75 27.32 -23.58
N GLN A 43 16.35 28.43 -23.12
CA GLN A 43 16.89 29.48 -24.02
C GLN A 43 18.14 29.05 -24.79
N ARG A 44 18.82 27.97 -24.37
CA ARG A 44 20.06 27.49 -25.01
C ARG A 44 19.80 26.53 -26.18
N GLU A 45 18.62 25.89 -26.22
CA GLU A 45 18.23 24.96 -27.29
C GLU A 45 17.41 25.62 -28.41
N LEU A 46 16.84 26.81 -28.19
CA LEU A 46 15.97 27.47 -29.17
C LEU A 46 16.62 28.60 -29.99
N GLY A 47 17.91 28.90 -29.79
CA GLY A 47 18.67 29.73 -30.73
C GLY A 47 18.17 31.16 -30.98
N VAL A 48 17.40 31.77 -30.06
CA VAL A 48 16.90 33.14 -30.23
C VAL A 48 17.86 34.15 -29.58
N GLY A 49 18.44 35.00 -30.41
CA GLY A 49 19.37 36.06 -30.00
C GLY A 49 18.71 37.16 -29.16
N ARG A 50 19.54 37.83 -28.35
CA ARG A 50 19.15 39.00 -27.54
C ARG A 50 18.71 40.16 -28.44
N ASN A 51 17.53 40.76 -28.18
CA ASN A 51 17.42 42.18 -27.81
C ASN A 51 15.97 42.75 -27.76
N SER A 52 15.87 43.78 -26.91
CA SER A 52 14.98 44.97 -26.89
C SER A 52 13.52 44.87 -26.45
N HIS A 53 13.27 45.51 -25.29
CA HIS A 53 12.18 46.42 -24.92
C HIS A 53 10.85 46.33 -25.69
N ILE A 54 9.74 46.15 -24.96
CA ILE A 54 8.46 46.89 -25.15
C ILE A 54 7.66 46.88 -23.82
N GLU A 55 7.06 48.03 -23.53
CA GLU A 55 6.43 48.46 -22.29
C GLU A 55 5.00 47.92 -22.04
N ASN A 56 4.63 47.86 -20.76
CA ASN A 56 3.31 47.53 -20.23
C ASN A 56 2.21 48.54 -20.62
N LYS A 57 0.98 48.04 -20.84
CA LYS A 57 -0.28 48.74 -20.46
C LYS A 57 -1.44 47.72 -20.37
N VAL A 58 -2.01 47.58 -19.17
CA VAL A 58 -3.28 46.87 -18.91
C VAL A 58 -4.35 47.92 -18.58
N PRO A 59 -5.53 47.92 -19.21
CA PRO A 59 -6.67 48.68 -18.70
C PRO A 59 -7.46 47.83 -17.68
N LYS A 60 -7.72 48.41 -16.50
CA LYS A 60 -8.67 47.92 -15.51
C LYS A 60 -10.11 48.16 -15.99
N SER A 61 -10.98 47.17 -15.80
CA SER A 61 -12.43 47.39 -15.76
C SER A 61 -13.02 46.69 -14.53
N GLU A 62 -13.46 47.49 -13.57
CA GLU A 62 -14.30 47.07 -12.44
C GLU A 62 -15.71 46.78 -12.95
N ILE A 63 -16.28 45.63 -12.58
CA ILE A 63 -17.73 45.39 -12.66
C ILE A 63 -18.18 44.87 -11.30
N MET A 64 -18.91 45.73 -10.60
CA MET A 64 -19.65 45.48 -9.37
C MET A 64 -20.92 44.67 -9.69
N ILE A 65 -21.20 43.61 -8.94
CA ILE A 65 -22.52 42.97 -8.94
C ILE A 65 -23.01 42.86 -7.50
N ASN A 66 -24.16 43.50 -7.24
CA ASN A 66 -24.85 43.55 -5.95
C ASN A 66 -25.47 42.19 -5.57
N PRO A 67 -25.59 41.88 -4.26
CA PRO A 67 -26.23 40.68 -3.73
C PRO A 67 -27.74 40.88 -3.57
N PHE A 68 -28.48 39.77 -3.47
CA PHE A 68 -29.93 39.58 -3.25
C PHE A 68 -30.79 39.30 -4.48
N GLU A 69 -31.12 38.03 -4.67
CA GLU A 69 -32.48 37.62 -5.04
C GLU A 69 -32.81 36.26 -4.41
N SER A 70 -33.98 36.17 -3.78
CA SER A 70 -34.46 35.02 -3.01
C SER A 70 -35.40 34.16 -3.84
N LEU A 71 -35.21 32.83 -3.86
CA LEU A 71 -36.18 31.89 -4.42
C LEU A 71 -36.68 30.90 -3.35
N LYS A 72 -38.00 30.96 -3.12
CA LYS A 72 -38.79 30.09 -2.23
C LYS A 72 -38.95 28.70 -2.86
N LEU A 73 -38.79 27.63 -2.06
CA LEU A 73 -39.17 26.27 -2.44
C LEU A 73 -40.11 25.67 -1.39
N GLN A 74 -41.34 25.39 -1.82
CA GLN A 74 -42.39 24.76 -1.04
C GLN A 74 -42.14 23.26 -0.86
N GLN A 75 -42.49 22.77 0.34
CA GLN A 75 -42.53 21.36 0.71
C GLN A 75 -43.68 20.63 0.00
N ASN A 76 -43.41 19.43 -0.53
CA ASN A 76 -44.43 18.44 -0.83
C ASN A 76 -44.00 17.08 -0.29
N VAL A 77 -44.63 16.68 0.82
CA VAL A 77 -44.54 15.33 1.41
C VAL A 77 -45.55 14.43 0.70
N LYS A 78 -45.10 13.35 0.07
CA LYS A 78 -45.97 12.23 -0.34
C LYS A 78 -45.63 10.99 0.50
N ARG A 79 -46.62 10.50 1.26
CA ARG A 79 -46.60 9.18 1.92
C ARG A 79 -46.52 8.08 0.85
N ILE A 80 -45.66 7.08 1.07
CA ILE A 80 -45.62 5.85 0.26
C ILE A 80 -46.01 4.69 1.17
N GLU A 81 -47.09 4.01 0.80
CA GLU A 81 -47.56 2.76 1.41
C GLU A 81 -46.60 1.60 1.10
N VAL A 82 -46.36 0.74 2.09
CA VAL A 82 -45.49 -0.44 1.98
C VAL A 82 -46.34 -1.67 1.65
N LYS A 83 -46.19 -2.22 0.43
CA LYS A 83 -46.66 -3.58 0.12
C LYS A 83 -45.58 -4.60 0.47
N LYS A 84 -45.93 -5.60 1.28
CA LYS A 84 -45.11 -6.79 1.56
C LYS A 84 -45.27 -7.80 0.42
N GLU A 85 -44.19 -8.11 -0.28
CA GLU A 85 -44.14 -9.25 -1.20
C GLU A 85 -43.49 -10.47 -0.53
N LYS A 86 -44.09 -11.64 -0.75
CA LYS A 86 -43.68 -12.93 -0.20
C LYS A 86 -42.48 -13.47 -0.98
N GLY A 87 -41.35 -13.67 -0.32
CA GLY A 87 -40.17 -14.32 -0.90
C GLY A 87 -40.33 -15.83 -1.01
N SER A 88 -39.87 -16.40 -2.13
CA SER A 88 -39.82 -17.85 -2.37
C SER A 88 -38.91 -18.55 -1.35
N VAL A 89 -39.34 -19.72 -0.85
CA VAL A 89 -38.61 -20.60 0.07
C VAL A 89 -37.19 -20.91 -0.44
N ARG A 90 -36.99 -20.89 -1.76
CA ARG A 90 -35.70 -21.13 -2.41
C ARG A 90 -34.70 -19.99 -2.20
N SER A 91 -35.16 -18.73 -2.17
CA SER A 91 -34.31 -17.57 -1.83
C SER A 91 -33.92 -17.56 -0.35
N TRP A 92 -34.82 -18.03 0.52
CA TRP A 92 -34.53 -18.15 1.96
C TRP A 92 -33.47 -19.23 2.22
N LEU A 93 -33.60 -20.42 1.60
CA LEU A 93 -32.61 -21.49 1.67
C LEU A 93 -31.25 -21.09 1.08
N TRP A 94 -31.24 -20.31 -0.01
CA TRP A 94 -30.00 -19.81 -0.64
C TRP A 94 -29.26 -18.80 0.23
N LEU A 95 -29.99 -17.90 0.91
CA LEU A 95 -29.41 -16.99 1.90
C LEU A 95 -28.85 -17.74 3.11
N GLN A 96 -29.48 -18.84 3.51
CA GLN A 96 -29.01 -19.70 4.59
C GLN A 96 -27.74 -20.49 4.21
N TYR A 97 -27.62 -20.91 2.95
CA TYR A 97 -26.43 -21.58 2.41
C TYR A 97 -25.21 -20.66 2.33
N LEU A 98 -25.39 -19.43 1.82
CA LEU A 98 -24.34 -18.40 1.77
C LEU A 98 -23.90 -17.92 3.16
N SER A 99 -24.80 -17.97 4.15
CA SER A 99 -24.48 -17.71 5.56
C SER A 99 -23.56 -18.78 6.17
N TYR A 100 -23.53 -20.00 5.62
CA TYR A 100 -22.77 -21.13 6.18
C TYR A 100 -21.40 -21.35 5.51
N HIS A 101 -21.24 -21.02 4.23
CA HIS A 101 -20.05 -21.37 3.44
C HIS A 101 -19.24 -20.15 2.94
N GLY A 102 -19.21 -19.09 3.75
CA GLY A 102 -18.99 -17.70 3.36
C GLY A 102 -17.76 -17.26 2.55
N ASN A 103 -16.82 -18.10 2.09
CA ASN A 103 -15.63 -17.65 1.34
C ASN A 103 -15.35 -18.44 0.04
N CYS A 104 -14.77 -17.76 -0.95
CA CYS A 104 -14.26 -18.36 -2.19
C CYS A 104 -13.02 -19.24 -1.92
N SER A 105 -13.03 -20.52 -2.30
CA SER A 105 -11.95 -21.48 -2.03
C SER A 105 -10.60 -21.20 -2.73
N LEU A 106 -10.57 -20.33 -3.73
CA LEU A 106 -9.36 -19.97 -4.49
C LEU A 106 -8.68 -18.68 -4.01
N CYS A 107 -9.43 -17.79 -3.36
CA CYS A 107 -8.91 -16.49 -2.94
C CYS A 107 -9.37 -16.03 -1.54
N ASP A 108 -10.09 -16.88 -0.82
CA ASP A 108 -10.58 -16.73 0.55
C ASP A 108 -11.37 -15.44 0.83
N ARG A 109 -11.99 -14.86 -0.21
CA ARG A 109 -12.80 -13.64 -0.08
C ARG A 109 -14.24 -13.97 0.26
N PRO A 110 -14.89 -13.16 1.11
CA PRO A 110 -16.25 -13.43 1.50
C PRO A 110 -17.21 -13.12 0.34
N LEU A 111 -18.08 -14.08 0.00
CA LEU A 111 -19.06 -13.97 -1.09
C LEU A 111 -20.34 -13.25 -0.62
N ASN A 112 -20.21 -12.34 0.33
CA ASN A 112 -21.31 -11.55 0.84
C ASN A 112 -21.54 -10.30 -0.03
N ALA A 113 -22.83 -10.00 -0.23
CA ALA A 113 -23.41 -9.17 -1.29
C ALA A 113 -23.04 -7.66 -1.29
N HIS A 114 -21.92 -7.26 -0.69
CA HIS A 114 -21.46 -5.86 -0.68
C HIS A 114 -20.35 -5.55 -1.71
N PHE A 115 -19.76 -6.57 -2.34
CA PHE A 115 -18.63 -6.40 -3.27
C PHE A 115 -18.91 -6.88 -4.70
N GLU A 116 -20.15 -6.67 -5.19
CA GLU A 116 -20.62 -7.22 -6.49
C GLU A 116 -19.77 -6.79 -7.70
N GLU A 117 -19.31 -5.54 -7.79
CA GLU A 117 -18.58 -5.09 -9.01
C GLU A 117 -17.15 -5.65 -9.11
N ILE A 118 -16.48 -5.89 -7.98
CA ILE A 118 -15.05 -6.22 -7.97
C ILE A 118 -14.82 -7.73 -8.04
N VAL A 119 -15.73 -8.53 -7.47
CA VAL A 119 -15.61 -10.00 -7.48
C VAL A 119 -16.01 -10.59 -8.83
N MET A 120 -16.97 -9.98 -9.54
CA MET A 120 -17.56 -10.55 -10.76
C MET A 120 -16.71 -10.41 -12.04
N GLN A 121 -15.77 -9.46 -12.12
CA GLN A 121 -14.93 -9.32 -13.33
C GLN A 121 -13.70 -10.24 -13.36
N ARG A 122 -13.41 -10.97 -12.29
CA ARG A 122 -12.15 -11.74 -12.15
C ARG A 122 -12.32 -13.19 -11.72
N CYS A 123 -13.55 -13.65 -11.59
CA CYS A 123 -13.87 -15.03 -11.21
C CYS A 123 -14.27 -15.82 -12.46
N ALA A 124 -13.66 -16.99 -12.67
CA ALA A 124 -13.88 -17.86 -13.83
C ALA A 124 -15.34 -18.35 -14.00
N HIS A 125 -16.21 -18.18 -12.99
CA HIS A 125 -17.63 -18.52 -13.07
C HIS A 125 -18.46 -17.57 -13.96
N ALA A 126 -17.93 -16.42 -14.39
CA ALA A 126 -18.63 -15.48 -15.27
C ALA A 126 -18.74 -15.95 -16.74
N LEU A 127 -18.33 -17.19 -17.05
CA LEU A 127 -18.27 -17.74 -18.41
C LEU A 127 -19.52 -18.55 -18.82
N HIS A 128 -20.51 -18.78 -17.94
CA HIS A 128 -21.76 -19.46 -18.31
C HIS A 128 -22.81 -18.48 -18.84
N LEU A 129 -23.23 -18.70 -20.10
CA LEU A 129 -24.15 -17.81 -20.84
C LEU A 129 -25.51 -17.66 -20.14
N GLU A 130 -26.04 -18.73 -19.56
CA GLU A 130 -27.34 -18.76 -18.87
C GLU A 130 -27.33 -17.99 -17.54
N CYS A 131 -26.22 -18.05 -16.79
CA CYS A 131 -26.04 -17.26 -15.57
C CYS A 131 -25.86 -15.76 -15.88
N ALA A 132 -25.28 -15.41 -17.02
CA ALA A 132 -25.13 -14.02 -17.45
C ALA A 132 -26.47 -13.36 -17.82
N GLU A 133 -27.46 -14.14 -18.28
CA GLU A 133 -28.80 -13.65 -18.64
C GLU A 133 -29.69 -13.43 -17.41
N GLU A 134 -29.67 -14.33 -16.41
CA GLU A 134 -30.41 -14.11 -15.14
C GLU A 134 -29.84 -12.94 -14.33
N ILE A 135 -28.51 -12.72 -14.35
CA ILE A 135 -27.86 -11.57 -13.68
C ILE A 135 -28.23 -10.24 -14.36
N ARG A 136 -28.48 -10.25 -15.68
CA ARG A 136 -28.99 -9.06 -16.40
C ARG A 136 -30.43 -8.72 -15.98
N GLN A 137 -31.27 -9.73 -15.72
CA GLN A 137 -32.66 -9.53 -15.32
C GLN A 137 -32.80 -9.06 -13.85
N ASN A 138 -31.94 -9.53 -12.95
CA ASN A 138 -31.98 -9.19 -11.51
C ASN A 138 -31.26 -7.89 -11.11
N ARG A 139 -30.72 -7.13 -12.09
CA ARG A 139 -29.93 -5.90 -11.89
C ARG A 139 -30.75 -4.70 -11.37
N HIS A 140 -32.01 -4.87 -11.00
CA HIS A 140 -32.95 -3.78 -10.79
C HIS A 140 -33.67 -3.94 -9.44
N VAL A 141 -33.50 -2.95 -8.56
CA VAL A 141 -34.62 -2.19 -7.93
C VAL A 141 -34.10 -1.20 -6.86
N LYS A 142 -32.95 -1.42 -6.17
CA LYS A 142 -32.47 -0.50 -5.11
C LYS A 142 -31.26 0.39 -5.45
N SER A 143 -30.21 -0.12 -6.09
CA SER A 143 -29.06 0.68 -6.53
C SER A 143 -29.39 1.62 -7.70
N LYS A 144 -30.43 1.29 -8.47
CA LYS A 144 -30.89 2.08 -9.61
C LYS A 144 -31.38 3.47 -9.21
N LYS A 145 -31.98 3.68 -8.03
CA LYS A 145 -32.58 4.97 -7.67
C LYS A 145 -31.52 6.04 -7.41
N MET A 146 -30.54 5.73 -6.55
CA MET A 146 -29.44 6.63 -6.20
C MET A 146 -28.48 6.87 -7.38
N ILE A 147 -28.19 5.83 -8.18
CA ILE A 147 -27.40 5.96 -9.41
C ILE A 147 -28.21 6.66 -10.52
N SER A 148 -29.53 6.49 -10.61
CA SER A 148 -30.38 7.22 -11.58
C SER A 148 -30.55 8.69 -11.23
N GLU A 149 -30.56 9.03 -9.94
CA GLU A 149 -30.60 10.42 -9.46
C GLU A 149 -29.25 11.08 -9.72
N MET A 150 -28.11 10.42 -9.45
CA MET A 150 -26.79 10.92 -9.86
C MET A 150 -26.58 10.96 -11.37
N LYS A 151 -27.17 10.04 -12.16
CA LYS A 151 -27.09 10.03 -13.63
C LYS A 151 -27.97 11.09 -14.30
N LYS A 152 -29.00 11.61 -13.62
CA LYS A 152 -29.84 12.69 -14.18
C LYS A 152 -29.07 14.01 -14.32
N ASP A 153 -28.04 14.21 -13.50
CA ASP A 153 -27.25 15.44 -13.47
C ASP A 153 -25.88 15.32 -14.19
N ILE A 154 -25.52 14.14 -14.70
CA ILE A 154 -24.24 13.94 -15.41
C ILE A 154 -24.53 13.94 -16.91
N LYS A 155 -24.45 15.12 -17.53
CA LYS A 155 -24.39 15.24 -18.99
C LYS A 155 -23.06 14.67 -19.47
N GLU A 156 -23.09 13.81 -20.49
CA GLU A 156 -21.86 13.35 -21.15
C GLU A 156 -21.15 14.55 -21.79
N VAL A 157 -19.94 14.83 -21.32
CA VAL A 157 -19.10 15.91 -21.82
C VAL A 157 -18.46 15.47 -23.15
N ARG A 158 -19.15 15.71 -24.27
CA ARG A 158 -18.69 15.25 -25.61
C ARG A 158 -17.72 16.23 -26.27
N ALA A 159 -17.89 17.54 -26.07
CA ALA A 159 -17.07 18.55 -26.72
C ALA A 159 -15.74 18.78 -25.98
N VAL A 160 -14.65 19.02 -26.72
CA VAL A 160 -13.32 19.31 -26.14
C VAL A 160 -13.36 20.55 -25.25
N LYS A 161 -14.18 21.55 -25.61
CA LYS A 161 -14.38 22.80 -24.86
C LYS A 161 -14.97 22.57 -23.47
N ASP A 162 -15.68 21.46 -23.25
CA ASP A 162 -16.39 21.19 -21.99
C ASP A 162 -15.61 20.23 -21.09
N LYS A 163 -14.50 19.64 -21.58
CA LYS A 163 -13.67 18.67 -20.82
C LYS A 163 -13.13 19.23 -19.51
N TRP A 164 -13.04 20.55 -19.34
CA TRP A 164 -12.62 21.17 -18.08
C TRP A 164 -13.59 20.86 -16.94
N GLU A 165 -14.88 20.60 -17.22
CA GLU A 165 -15.90 20.23 -16.21
C GLU A 165 -15.57 18.92 -15.48
N LEU A 166 -14.75 18.06 -16.10
CA LEU A 166 -14.26 16.83 -15.49
C LEU A 166 -13.38 17.10 -14.27
N VAL A 167 -12.65 18.22 -14.24
CA VAL A 167 -11.75 18.56 -13.13
C VAL A 167 -12.54 18.88 -11.85
N PRO A 168 -13.52 19.80 -11.84
CA PRO A 168 -14.40 19.99 -10.68
C PRO A 168 -15.14 18.72 -10.26
N ALA A 169 -15.62 17.91 -11.22
CA ALA A 169 -16.30 16.66 -10.92
C ALA A 169 -15.37 15.65 -10.23
N PHE A 170 -14.14 15.52 -10.72
CA PHE A 170 -13.10 14.70 -10.11
C PHE A 170 -12.72 15.19 -8.72
N LEU A 171 -12.50 16.50 -8.55
CA LEU A 171 -12.15 17.11 -7.27
C LEU A 171 -13.28 17.00 -6.23
N ARG A 172 -14.55 17.00 -6.65
CA ARG A 172 -15.68 16.76 -5.73
C ARG A 172 -15.67 15.35 -5.14
N VAL A 173 -15.27 14.35 -5.92
CA VAL A 173 -15.24 12.95 -5.48
C VAL A 173 -13.93 12.60 -4.77
N ARG A 174 -12.80 13.02 -5.35
CA ARG A 174 -11.47 12.64 -4.91
C ARG A 174 -10.81 13.67 -4.01
N GLY A 175 -11.18 14.95 -4.07
CA GLY A 175 -10.54 16.01 -3.28
C GLY A 175 -9.05 16.18 -3.58
N LEU A 176 -8.46 17.28 -3.09
CA LEU A 176 -7.01 17.53 -3.20
C LEU A 176 -6.22 16.78 -2.11
N VAL A 177 -6.74 16.73 -0.88
CA VAL A 177 -6.02 16.23 0.32
C VAL A 177 -6.48 14.85 0.77
N LYS A 178 -7.42 14.23 0.04
CA LYS A 178 -8.02 12.94 0.41
C LYS A 178 -7.02 11.78 0.45
N GLN A 179 -5.86 11.90 -0.19
CA GLN A 179 -4.82 10.87 -0.17
C GLN A 179 -4.35 10.57 1.27
N HIS A 180 -4.10 11.62 2.05
CA HIS A 180 -3.71 11.49 3.47
C HIS A 180 -4.83 10.85 4.29
N ILE A 181 -6.05 11.38 4.15
CA ILE A 181 -7.22 10.94 4.91
C ILE A 181 -7.56 9.48 4.60
N ALA A 182 -7.63 9.11 3.32
CA ALA A 182 -7.94 7.75 2.90
C ALA A 182 -6.87 6.74 3.36
N SER A 183 -5.59 7.12 3.30
CA SER A 183 -4.50 6.28 3.82
C SER A 183 -4.59 6.09 5.33
N TYR A 184 -4.91 7.15 6.07
CA TYR A 184 -5.06 7.08 7.53
C TYR A 184 -6.29 6.23 7.92
N ASP A 185 -7.42 6.42 7.24
CA ASP A 185 -8.63 5.63 7.47
C ASP A 185 -8.42 4.14 7.20
N TYR A 186 -7.70 3.79 6.13
CA TYR A 186 -7.34 2.41 5.86
C TYR A 186 -6.43 1.83 6.94
N PHE A 187 -5.46 2.63 7.43
CA PHE A 187 -4.56 2.20 8.50
C PHE A 187 -5.33 1.89 9.80
N VAL A 188 -6.18 2.82 10.24
CA VAL A 188 -6.92 2.70 11.50
C VAL A 188 -7.99 1.61 11.45
N ASN A 189 -8.64 1.41 10.30
CA ASN A 189 -9.73 0.44 10.20
C ASN A 189 -9.27 -0.97 9.82
N THR A 190 -8.14 -1.10 9.11
CA THR A 190 -7.72 -2.38 8.52
C THR A 190 -6.29 -2.77 8.91
N ASP A 191 -5.29 -1.94 8.68
CA ASP A 191 -3.89 -2.37 8.87
C ASP A 191 -3.53 -2.58 10.34
N ILE A 192 -4.09 -1.80 11.27
CA ILE A 192 -3.87 -2.02 12.70
C ILE A 192 -4.34 -3.42 13.15
N LYS A 193 -5.42 -3.93 12.56
CA LYS A 193 -5.91 -5.29 12.82
C LYS A 193 -4.99 -6.35 12.24
N LYS A 194 -4.41 -6.12 11.06
CA LYS A 194 -3.41 -7.02 10.47
C LYS A 194 -2.14 -7.09 11.32
N ILE A 195 -1.70 -5.97 11.88
CA ILE A 195 -0.54 -5.92 12.80
C ILE A 195 -0.82 -6.77 14.05
N LEU A 196 -2.05 -6.70 14.59
CA LEU A 196 -2.47 -7.52 15.71
C LEU A 196 -2.49 -9.01 15.36
N GLN A 197 -3.03 -9.37 14.18
CA GLN A 197 -3.09 -10.75 13.71
C GLN A 197 -1.69 -11.37 13.56
N ALA A 198 -0.72 -10.60 13.06
CA ALA A 198 0.66 -11.06 12.92
C ALA A 198 1.37 -11.27 14.28
N ASN A 199 1.01 -10.50 15.31
CA ASN A 199 1.63 -10.55 16.64
C ASN A 199 0.64 -10.97 17.72
N ASN A 200 -0.24 -11.92 17.40
CA ASN A 200 -1.43 -12.20 18.21
C ASN A 200 -1.14 -12.91 19.54
N LYS A 201 0.00 -13.57 19.70
CA LYS A 201 0.32 -14.41 20.86
C LYS A 201 1.71 -14.11 21.38
N ILE A 202 1.78 -13.85 22.68
CA ILE A 202 3.02 -13.67 23.45
C ILE A 202 3.12 -14.84 24.43
N THR A 203 4.28 -15.49 24.47
CA THR A 203 4.59 -16.60 25.39
C THR A 203 5.75 -16.22 26.30
N SER A 204 5.80 -16.79 27.50
CA SER A 204 6.91 -16.61 28.43
C SER A 204 7.87 -17.79 28.38
N ASP A 205 9.16 -17.53 28.25
CA ASP A 205 10.20 -18.58 28.29
C ASP A 205 10.34 -19.21 29.68
N ALA A 206 10.10 -18.42 30.74
CA ALA A 206 10.24 -18.86 32.13
C ALA A 206 9.04 -19.68 32.61
N ASN A 207 7.84 -19.39 32.09
CA ASN A 207 6.62 -20.12 32.44
C ASN A 207 5.84 -20.51 31.17
N PRO A 208 6.01 -21.75 30.67
CA PRO A 208 5.33 -22.24 29.47
C PRO A 208 3.80 -22.23 29.56
N SER A 209 3.23 -22.21 30.78
CA SER A 209 1.77 -22.14 30.97
C SER A 209 1.19 -20.74 30.79
N PHE A 210 2.04 -19.70 30.86
CA PHE A 210 1.62 -18.31 30.67
C PHE A 210 1.60 -17.95 29.18
N TYR A 211 0.44 -17.54 28.69
CA TYR A 211 0.34 -16.84 27.41
C TYR A 211 -0.57 -15.63 27.53
N LEU A 212 -0.29 -14.64 26.68
CA LEU A 212 -1.17 -13.50 26.43
C LEU A 212 -1.50 -13.50 24.94
N LYS A 213 -2.80 -13.41 24.64
CA LYS A 213 -3.32 -13.41 23.29
C LYS A 213 -4.17 -12.18 23.06
N TYR A 214 -3.93 -11.49 21.96
CA TYR A 214 -4.76 -10.39 21.50
C TYR A 214 -5.90 -10.93 20.63
N LEU A 215 -7.12 -10.48 20.88
CA LEU A 215 -8.33 -10.89 20.15
C LEU A 215 -8.73 -9.86 19.11
N ASP A 216 -8.97 -8.62 19.53
CA ASP A 216 -9.29 -7.51 18.62
C ASP A 216 -8.65 -6.20 19.11
N ILE A 217 -8.52 -5.24 18.19
CA ILE A 217 -8.00 -3.90 18.43
C ILE A 217 -8.91 -2.88 17.76
N ARG A 218 -9.18 -1.79 18.49
CA ARG A 218 -9.97 -0.65 18.01
C ARG A 218 -9.37 0.67 18.44
N VAL A 219 -9.46 1.66 17.56
CA VAL A 219 -9.19 3.06 17.89
C VAL A 219 -10.52 3.72 18.20
N GLY A 220 -10.63 4.30 19.39
CA GLY A 220 -11.82 5.01 19.85
C GLY A 220 -12.03 6.36 19.15
N MET A 221 -12.89 7.18 19.75
CA MET A 221 -13.03 8.59 19.39
C MET A 221 -12.08 9.46 20.23
N PRO A 222 -11.70 10.65 19.74
CA PRO A 222 -10.85 11.58 20.46
C PRO A 222 -11.34 11.82 21.88
N ALA A 223 -10.44 11.71 22.85
CA ALA A 223 -10.75 11.92 24.25
C ALA A 223 -9.54 12.47 24.97
N SER A 224 -9.77 13.40 25.88
CA SER A 224 -8.75 13.89 26.81
C SER A 224 -8.94 13.30 28.18
N GLU A 225 -7.83 13.17 28.89
CA GLU A 225 -7.82 12.88 30.31
C GLU A 225 -7.73 14.21 31.05
N GLU A 226 -8.73 14.50 31.84
CA GLU A 226 -8.76 15.64 32.76
C GLU A 226 -8.30 15.17 34.15
N GLY A 227 -8.04 16.13 35.04
CA GLY A 227 -7.62 15.80 36.41
C GLY A 227 -8.58 14.83 37.09
N PHE A 228 -8.07 14.00 38.01
CA PHE A 228 -8.84 12.98 38.75
C PHE A 228 -9.39 11.82 37.89
N ASN A 229 -8.65 11.40 36.86
CA ASN A 229 -9.01 10.26 35.98
C ASN A 229 -10.35 10.42 35.26
N GLN A 230 -10.84 11.66 35.09
CA GLN A 230 -12.05 11.92 34.31
C GLN A 230 -11.68 11.96 32.82
N ILE A 231 -12.41 11.19 32.01
CA ILE A 231 -12.19 11.16 30.56
C ILE A 231 -13.22 12.09 29.92
N ASN A 232 -12.74 13.17 29.30
CA ASN A 232 -13.55 14.06 28.48
C ASN A 232 -13.59 13.53 27.05
N HIS A 233 -14.76 13.03 26.64
CA HIS A 233 -15.01 12.49 25.31
C HIS A 233 -15.41 13.54 24.26
N ASN A 234 -15.64 14.80 24.68
CA ASN A 234 -16.12 15.88 23.83
C ASN A 234 -15.01 16.87 23.48
N ILE A 235 -13.83 16.37 23.10
CA ILE A 235 -12.70 17.24 22.75
C ILE A 235 -12.76 17.69 21.30
N ASN A 236 -12.67 19.00 21.09
CA ASN A 236 -12.63 19.61 19.77
C ASN A 236 -11.18 19.90 19.34
N PRO A 237 -10.88 19.89 18.03
CA PRO A 237 -9.54 20.23 17.54
C PRO A 237 -9.13 21.65 17.93
N HIS A 238 -10.02 22.64 17.86
CA HIS A 238 -9.78 24.02 18.32
C HIS A 238 -9.31 24.09 19.78
N GLU A 239 -9.96 23.33 20.67
CA GLU A 239 -9.57 23.25 22.08
C GLU A 239 -8.17 22.66 22.25
N CYS A 240 -7.81 21.62 21.47
CA CYS A 240 -6.47 21.06 21.49
C CYS A 240 -5.39 22.07 21.06
N ARG A 241 -5.70 22.96 20.11
CA ARG A 241 -4.79 24.03 19.68
C ARG A 241 -4.54 25.03 20.81
N LEU A 242 -5.60 25.49 21.47
CA LEU A 242 -5.52 26.52 22.53
C LEU A 242 -4.87 26.01 23.82
N ARG A 243 -5.09 24.75 24.18
CA ARG A 243 -4.60 24.15 25.44
C ARG A 243 -3.24 23.45 25.31
N ASP A 244 -2.56 23.59 24.17
CA ASP A 244 -1.32 22.86 23.85
C ASP A 244 -1.42 21.33 24.02
N MET A 245 -2.59 20.77 23.68
CA MET A 245 -2.88 19.35 23.82
C MET A 245 -2.69 18.59 22.50
N THR A 246 -2.65 17.26 22.59
CA THR A 246 -2.59 16.38 21.41
C THR A 246 -3.98 15.81 21.13
N TYR A 247 -4.49 16.07 19.93
CA TYR A 247 -5.78 15.51 19.49
C TYR A 247 -5.62 14.02 19.21
N SER A 248 -6.05 13.19 20.16
CA SER A 248 -5.80 11.74 20.15
C SER A 248 -6.96 10.94 20.72
N ALA A 249 -7.07 9.68 20.28
CA ALA A 249 -8.09 8.73 20.71
C ALA A 249 -7.45 7.53 21.42
N PRO A 250 -8.10 6.92 22.42
CA PRO A 250 -7.58 5.73 23.09
C PRO A 250 -7.58 4.53 22.12
N ILE A 251 -6.52 3.72 22.21
CA ILE A 251 -6.40 2.43 21.54
C ILE A 251 -6.80 1.36 22.55
N SER A 252 -7.91 0.69 22.31
CA SER A 252 -8.44 -0.37 23.16
C SER A 252 -8.24 -1.73 22.51
N VAL A 253 -7.83 -2.72 23.32
CA VAL A 253 -7.65 -4.10 22.89
C VAL A 253 -8.42 -5.07 23.78
N ASP A 254 -8.85 -6.16 23.18
CA ASP A 254 -9.41 -7.29 23.90
C ASP A 254 -8.32 -8.36 24.03
N ILE A 255 -8.04 -8.79 25.25
CA ILE A 255 -6.98 -9.77 25.55
C ILE A 255 -7.52 -10.99 26.28
N GLU A 256 -6.91 -12.13 25.98
CA GLU A 256 -7.05 -13.40 26.67
C GLU A 256 -5.70 -13.75 27.28
N TYR A 257 -5.63 -13.99 28.59
CA TYR A 257 -4.39 -14.41 29.24
C TYR A 257 -4.65 -15.47 30.31
N THR A 258 -3.63 -16.28 30.60
CA THR A 258 -3.70 -17.29 31.66
C THR A 258 -3.24 -16.73 33.01
N ARG A 259 -4.01 -16.98 34.07
CA ARG A 259 -3.63 -16.71 35.46
C ARG A 259 -3.65 -18.03 36.22
N GLY A 260 -2.49 -18.69 36.31
CA GLY A 260 -2.41 -20.07 36.77
C GLY A 260 -3.07 -21.00 35.75
N SER A 261 -4.05 -21.81 36.18
CA SER A 261 -4.82 -22.72 35.32
C SER A 261 -6.04 -22.07 34.65
N GLN A 262 -6.43 -20.85 35.04
CA GLN A 262 -7.63 -20.20 34.54
C GLN A 262 -7.33 -19.26 33.37
N ARG A 263 -8.22 -19.26 32.36
CA ARG A 263 -8.21 -18.29 31.26
C ARG A 263 -9.04 -17.08 31.65
N VAL A 264 -8.44 -15.90 31.58
CA VAL A 264 -9.07 -14.62 31.91
C VAL A 264 -9.22 -13.80 30.64
N LEU A 265 -10.42 -13.32 30.38
CA LEU A 265 -10.73 -12.39 29.30
C LEU A 265 -10.86 -10.98 29.86
N ARG A 266 -10.19 -10.02 29.22
CA ARG A 266 -10.33 -8.59 29.51
C ARG A 266 -10.63 -7.86 28.21
N ASN A 267 -11.79 -7.23 28.16
CA ASN A 267 -12.21 -6.41 27.03
C ASN A 267 -11.89 -4.94 27.33
N ASP A 268 -11.74 -4.15 26.27
CA ASP A 268 -11.61 -2.69 26.32
C ASP A 268 -10.37 -2.19 27.10
N LEU A 269 -9.29 -2.98 27.13
CA LEU A 269 -8.06 -2.57 27.77
C LEU A 269 -7.36 -1.48 26.95
N VAL A 270 -7.22 -0.29 27.53
CA VAL A 270 -6.51 0.83 26.89
C VAL A 270 -5.01 0.60 26.97
N ILE A 271 -4.36 0.47 25.82
CA ILE A 271 -2.90 0.24 25.71
C ILE A 271 -2.11 1.49 25.31
N GLY A 272 -2.80 2.54 24.86
CA GLY A 272 -2.16 3.78 24.43
C GLY A 272 -3.14 4.76 23.80
N LYS A 273 -2.61 5.85 23.23
CA LYS A 273 -3.37 6.88 22.52
C LYS A 273 -2.84 7.02 21.09
N MET A 274 -3.73 7.12 20.11
CA MET A 274 -3.44 7.34 18.69
C MET A 274 -3.79 8.77 18.30
N PRO A 275 -2.85 9.58 17.79
CA PRO A 275 -3.18 10.88 17.21
C PRO A 275 -4.19 10.73 16.07
N VAL A 276 -5.24 11.54 16.11
CA VAL A 276 -6.33 11.49 15.12
C VAL A 276 -6.10 12.55 14.05
N MET A 277 -6.13 12.13 12.78
CA MET A 277 -6.02 13.05 11.65
C MET A 277 -7.32 13.84 11.48
N LEU A 278 -7.24 15.15 11.30
CA LEU A 278 -8.43 15.98 11.10
C LEU A 278 -9.20 15.56 9.84
N ARG A 279 -10.53 15.53 9.93
CA ARG A 279 -11.48 15.06 8.90
C ARG A 279 -11.38 13.57 8.53
N SER A 280 -10.63 12.77 9.29
CA SER A 280 -10.64 11.30 9.16
C SER A 280 -11.90 10.65 9.72
N SER A 281 -12.08 9.35 9.46
CA SER A 281 -13.18 8.52 9.98
C SER A 281 -13.31 8.50 11.50
N ARG A 282 -12.24 8.82 12.24
CA ARG A 282 -12.24 8.91 13.70
C ARG A 282 -12.27 10.35 14.21
N CYS A 283 -12.31 11.34 13.32
CA CYS A 283 -12.39 12.75 13.70
C CYS A 283 -13.85 13.17 13.90
N VAL A 284 -14.08 14.01 14.90
CA VAL A 284 -15.39 14.59 15.22
C VAL A 284 -15.92 15.47 14.08
N LEU A 285 -15.04 16.05 13.26
CA LEU A 285 -15.40 17.00 12.19
C LEU A 285 -15.91 16.39 10.89
N LYS A 286 -15.81 15.06 10.71
CA LYS A 286 -15.97 14.43 9.37
C LYS A 286 -17.37 14.62 8.78
N ASP A 287 -18.40 14.45 9.60
CA ASP A 287 -19.81 14.45 9.17
C ASP A 287 -20.55 15.71 9.65
N MET A 288 -19.82 16.75 10.06
CA MET A 288 -20.39 18.01 10.55
C MET A 288 -20.79 18.94 9.40
N ASN A 289 -21.96 19.56 9.54
CA ASN A 289 -22.42 20.61 8.62
C ASN A 289 -21.69 21.95 8.87
N GLU A 290 -21.76 22.89 7.92
CA GLU A 290 -21.11 24.20 8.05
C GLU A 290 -21.52 24.96 9.33
N ARG A 291 -22.79 24.85 9.72
CA ARG A 291 -23.29 25.45 10.97
C ARG A 291 -22.67 24.81 12.21
N GLU A 292 -22.55 23.48 12.21
CA GLU A 292 -21.95 22.73 13.31
C GLU A 292 -20.46 23.03 13.43
N LEU A 293 -19.75 23.13 12.30
CA LEU A 293 -18.35 23.56 12.23
C LEU A 293 -18.16 24.97 12.82
N ALA A 294 -19.09 25.90 12.53
CA ALA A 294 -19.06 27.22 13.14
C ALA A 294 -19.22 27.18 14.67
N PHE A 295 -20.08 26.30 15.20
CA PHE A 295 -20.23 26.12 16.65
C PHE A 295 -18.96 25.58 17.32
N VAL A 296 -18.23 24.68 16.65
CA VAL A 296 -16.94 24.15 17.16
C VAL A 296 -15.72 25.02 16.78
N GLN A 297 -15.96 26.21 16.21
CA GLN A 297 -14.93 27.18 15.80
C GLN A 297 -13.91 26.63 14.78
N GLU A 298 -14.38 25.80 13.85
CA GLU A 298 -13.59 25.26 12.75
C GLU A 298 -14.05 25.81 11.40
N CYS A 299 -13.11 25.93 10.45
CA CYS A 299 -13.40 26.45 9.13
C CYS A 299 -13.94 25.34 8.19
N PRO A 300 -15.07 25.54 7.48
CA PRO A 300 -15.55 24.61 6.45
C PRO A 300 -14.58 24.39 5.29
N TYR A 301 -13.73 25.38 5.00
CA TYR A 301 -12.76 25.35 3.91
C TYR A 301 -11.39 24.80 4.31
N ASP A 302 -11.18 24.46 5.60
CA ASP A 302 -9.96 23.75 6.03
C ASP A 302 -9.89 22.38 5.34
N PRO A 303 -8.83 22.04 4.58
CA PRO A 303 -8.73 20.74 3.94
C PRO A 303 -8.62 19.55 4.92
N GLY A 304 -8.17 19.78 6.16
CA GLY A 304 -7.81 18.71 7.09
C GLY A 304 -6.60 17.89 6.62
N GLY A 305 -6.48 16.62 7.05
CA GLY A 305 -5.39 15.74 6.61
C GLY A 305 -4.07 15.91 7.37
N TYR A 306 -4.09 16.62 8.50
CA TYR A 306 -2.95 16.85 9.38
C TYR A 306 -3.29 16.48 10.83
N PHE A 307 -2.28 16.52 11.71
CA PHE A 307 -2.40 16.18 13.13
C PHE A 307 -2.19 17.40 14.02
N ILE A 308 -2.85 17.46 15.17
CA ILE A 308 -2.55 18.43 16.22
C ILE A 308 -1.79 17.70 17.32
N VAL A 309 -0.53 18.08 17.54
CA VAL A 309 0.36 17.47 18.53
C VAL A 309 0.96 18.58 19.38
N ARG A 310 0.61 18.58 20.67
CA ARG A 310 1.01 19.61 21.64
C ARG A 310 0.68 21.02 21.15
N GLY A 311 -0.59 21.26 20.79
CA GLY A 311 -1.06 22.55 20.26
C GLY A 311 -0.65 22.85 18.82
N SER A 312 0.43 22.25 18.33
CA SER A 312 0.98 22.52 17.01
C SER A 312 0.42 21.61 15.93
N GLU A 313 0.10 22.18 14.77
CA GLU A 313 -0.31 21.43 13.59
C GLU A 313 0.90 20.81 12.89
N LYS A 314 0.79 19.53 12.51
CA LYS A 314 1.87 18.74 11.90
C LYS A 314 1.34 17.91 10.75
N VAL A 315 1.99 18.04 9.60
CA VAL A 315 1.70 17.27 8.38
C VAL A 315 2.77 16.21 8.18
N VAL A 316 2.35 15.00 7.78
CA VAL A 316 3.29 13.95 7.34
C VAL A 316 3.53 14.13 5.85
N LEU A 317 4.75 14.54 5.48
CA LEU A 317 5.12 14.69 4.07
C LEU A 317 5.10 13.33 3.36
N ILE A 318 4.56 13.29 2.15
CA ILE A 318 4.60 12.11 1.30
C ILE A 318 6.05 11.90 0.85
N GLN A 319 6.57 10.72 1.12
CA GLN A 319 7.93 10.33 0.71
C GLN A 319 7.85 9.40 -0.49
N GLU A 320 8.53 9.79 -1.57
CA GLU A 320 8.77 8.90 -2.69
C GLU A 320 9.82 7.85 -2.29
N GLN A 321 9.53 6.58 -2.57
CA GLN A 321 10.45 5.47 -2.33
C GLN A 321 10.54 4.60 -3.57
N LEU A 322 11.71 4.01 -3.78
CA LEU A 322 11.91 3.00 -4.83
C LEU A 322 10.94 1.82 -4.64
N SER A 323 10.47 1.30 -5.77
CA SER A 323 9.61 0.12 -5.81
C SER A 323 10.30 -1.06 -5.10
N LYS A 324 9.61 -1.63 -4.12
CA LYS A 324 10.03 -2.83 -3.39
C LYS A 324 9.56 -4.07 -4.15
N ASN A 325 10.20 -5.20 -3.90
CA ASN A 325 9.87 -6.51 -4.49
C ASN A 325 9.91 -6.49 -6.03
N ARG A 326 10.81 -5.69 -6.61
CA ARG A 326 11.04 -5.59 -8.05
C ARG A 326 12.51 -5.80 -8.35
N ILE A 327 12.79 -6.52 -9.43
CA ILE A 327 14.14 -6.72 -9.96
C ILE A 327 14.58 -5.43 -10.65
N MET A 328 15.65 -4.84 -10.12
CA MET A 328 16.28 -3.64 -10.65
C MET A 328 17.67 -4.00 -11.17
N ILE A 329 17.97 -3.59 -12.40
CA ILE A 329 19.27 -3.81 -13.03
C ILE A 329 19.99 -2.47 -13.02
N GLY A 330 21.20 -2.46 -12.50
CA GLY A 330 22.06 -1.30 -12.44
C GLY A 330 23.50 -1.66 -12.70
N ARG A 331 24.38 -0.66 -12.54
CA ARG A 331 25.83 -0.87 -12.53
C ARG A 331 26.37 -0.43 -11.19
N ASN A 332 27.28 -1.21 -10.64
CA ASN A 332 28.00 -0.87 -9.42
C ASN A 332 28.96 0.31 -9.69
N SER A 333 29.55 0.91 -8.65
CA SER A 333 30.56 1.98 -8.77
C SER A 333 31.74 1.61 -9.68
N LYS A 334 32.05 0.31 -9.78
CA LYS A 334 33.08 -0.25 -10.68
C LYS A 334 32.62 -0.42 -12.14
N LYS A 335 31.42 0.07 -12.49
CA LYS A 335 30.74 -0.12 -13.79
C LYS A 335 30.40 -1.58 -14.13
N GLU A 336 30.56 -2.51 -13.19
CA GLU A 336 30.13 -3.91 -13.31
C GLU A 336 28.61 -4.02 -13.25
N LEU A 337 28.01 -4.91 -14.04
CA LEU A 337 26.57 -5.15 -14.03
C LEU A 337 26.14 -5.78 -12.70
N GLN A 338 25.08 -5.26 -12.11
CA GLN A 338 24.53 -5.72 -10.84
C GLN A 338 23.01 -5.73 -10.91
N CYS A 339 22.42 -6.85 -10.53
CA CYS A 339 20.99 -6.98 -10.33
C CYS A 339 20.69 -6.89 -8.82
N GLU A 340 19.68 -6.12 -8.43
CA GLU A 340 19.28 -5.95 -7.04
C GLU A 340 17.78 -6.09 -6.85
N VAL A 341 17.38 -6.68 -5.72
CA VAL A 341 15.99 -6.75 -5.29
C VAL A 341 15.91 -6.33 -3.84
N LEU A 342 15.17 -5.24 -3.59
CA LEU A 342 14.79 -4.82 -2.25
C LEU A 342 13.52 -5.59 -1.83
N SER A 343 13.70 -6.67 -1.09
CA SER A 343 12.63 -7.47 -0.53
C SER A 343 12.06 -6.79 0.71
N SER A 344 10.74 -6.56 0.73
CA SER A 344 10.03 -6.02 1.89
C SER A 344 8.80 -6.87 2.16
N THR A 345 8.81 -7.54 3.31
CA THR A 345 7.64 -8.18 3.92
C THR A 345 7.13 -7.31 5.06
N GLN A 346 6.08 -7.78 5.76
CA GLN A 346 5.58 -7.11 6.97
C GLN A 346 6.59 -7.17 8.12
N GLU A 347 7.37 -8.26 8.19
CA GLU A 347 8.30 -8.51 9.28
C GLU A 347 9.72 -8.02 9.00
N ARG A 348 10.18 -8.15 7.75
CA ARG A 348 11.59 -7.96 7.40
C ARG A 348 11.77 -7.19 6.11
N LYS A 349 12.89 -6.48 6.04
CA LYS A 349 13.41 -5.89 4.81
C LYS A 349 14.82 -6.40 4.58
N SER A 350 15.07 -6.91 3.38
CA SER A 350 16.37 -7.40 2.98
C SER A 350 16.67 -6.98 1.56
N LYS A 351 17.96 -6.81 1.26
CA LYS A 351 18.42 -6.45 -0.08
C LYS A 351 19.40 -7.51 -0.55
N THR A 352 19.03 -8.20 -1.63
CA THR A 352 19.86 -9.24 -2.25
C THR A 352 20.41 -8.70 -3.56
N TYR A 353 21.68 -8.95 -3.80
CA TYR A 353 22.39 -8.51 -5.00
C TYR A 353 22.93 -9.73 -5.75
N ILE A 354 22.91 -9.65 -7.08
CA ILE A 354 23.63 -10.55 -7.98
C ILE A 354 24.66 -9.72 -8.72
N THR A 355 25.92 -10.12 -8.61
CA THR A 355 27.06 -9.35 -9.12
C THR A 355 27.84 -10.20 -10.11
N SER A 356 28.16 -9.63 -11.27
CA SER A 356 29.06 -10.28 -12.23
C SER A 356 30.49 -9.83 -11.96
N LYS A 357 31.37 -10.76 -11.60
CA LYS A 357 32.81 -10.54 -11.41
C LYS A 357 33.57 -11.54 -12.26
N LYS A 358 34.49 -11.08 -13.12
CA LYS A 358 35.31 -11.95 -14.00
C LYS A 358 34.47 -13.00 -14.76
N GLN A 359 33.31 -12.61 -15.31
CA GLN A 359 32.37 -13.51 -16.00
C GLN A 359 31.75 -14.62 -15.11
N ARG A 360 31.75 -14.43 -13.78
CA ARG A 360 31.09 -15.32 -12.82
C ARG A 360 30.04 -14.57 -12.03
N TYR A 361 28.97 -15.26 -11.67
CA TYR A 361 27.84 -14.68 -10.94
C TYR A 361 27.90 -15.07 -9.47
N TYR A 362 27.81 -14.05 -8.61
CA TYR A 362 27.80 -14.22 -7.17
C TYR A 362 26.58 -13.57 -6.52
N VAL A 363 26.06 -14.22 -5.48
CA VAL A 363 25.06 -13.66 -4.56
C VAL A 363 25.78 -12.88 -3.46
N ARG A 364 25.45 -11.59 -3.34
CA ARG A 364 25.90 -10.72 -2.26
C ARG A 364 24.72 -10.36 -1.36
N HIS A 365 24.92 -10.48 -0.05
CA HIS A 365 23.94 -10.11 0.95
C HIS A 365 24.63 -9.62 2.24
N ASN A 366 23.99 -8.72 2.99
CA ASN A 366 24.61 -8.12 4.19
C ASN A 366 24.98 -9.14 5.27
N GLN A 367 24.21 -10.23 5.37
CA GLN A 367 24.45 -11.32 6.32
C GLN A 367 25.55 -12.31 5.87
N LEU A 368 26.07 -12.19 4.65
CA LEU A 368 27.20 -12.99 4.18
C LEU A 368 28.51 -12.22 4.43
N SER A 369 29.56 -12.93 4.83
CA SER A 369 30.93 -12.40 4.95
C SER A 369 31.52 -12.10 3.58
N ASP A 370 31.45 -13.10 2.70
CA ASP A 370 31.93 -13.03 1.32
C ASP A 370 30.78 -13.29 0.34
N ASP A 371 30.97 -12.87 -0.92
CA ASP A 371 30.03 -13.18 -1.98
C ASP A 371 30.06 -14.68 -2.30
N VAL A 372 28.90 -15.32 -2.42
CA VAL A 372 28.77 -16.77 -2.64
C VAL A 372 28.46 -17.06 -4.12
N PRO A 373 29.14 -18.01 -4.78
CA PRO A 373 28.82 -18.41 -6.15
C PRO A 373 27.35 -18.84 -6.29
N VAL A 374 26.69 -18.34 -7.34
CA VAL A 374 25.26 -18.60 -7.59
C VAL A 374 24.95 -20.09 -7.72
N SER A 375 25.83 -20.86 -8.37
CA SER A 375 25.72 -22.32 -8.55
C SER A 375 25.61 -23.07 -7.21
N ILE A 376 26.41 -22.67 -6.20
CA ILE A 376 26.35 -23.24 -4.85
C ILE A 376 25.01 -22.90 -4.17
N VAL A 377 24.52 -21.67 -4.36
CA VAL A 377 23.21 -21.25 -3.81
C VAL A 377 22.07 -22.07 -4.40
N PHE A 378 22.11 -22.38 -5.71
CA PHE A 378 21.13 -23.27 -6.33
C PHE A 378 21.16 -24.70 -5.76
N LYS A 379 22.34 -25.29 -5.62
CA LYS A 379 22.49 -26.62 -5.00
C LYS A 379 21.97 -26.64 -3.57
N ALA A 380 22.23 -25.59 -2.79
CA ALA A 380 21.70 -25.47 -1.43
C ALA A 380 20.16 -25.36 -1.37
N MET A 381 19.52 -24.77 -2.40
CA MET A 381 18.06 -24.72 -2.54
C MET A 381 17.44 -26.03 -3.07
N GLY A 382 18.25 -27.07 -3.32
CA GLY A 382 17.81 -28.38 -3.78
C GLY A 382 17.89 -28.61 -5.30
N PHE A 383 18.54 -27.72 -6.06
CA PHE A 383 18.83 -27.91 -7.48
C PHE A 383 20.22 -28.54 -7.64
N GLU A 384 20.30 -29.86 -7.44
CA GLU A 384 21.57 -30.58 -7.50
C GLU A 384 22.09 -30.75 -8.94
N SER A 385 21.18 -31.02 -9.87
CA SER A 385 21.49 -31.18 -11.30
C SER A 385 21.85 -29.85 -11.95
N ASP A 386 23.03 -29.77 -12.55
CA ASP A 386 23.47 -28.56 -13.27
C ASP A 386 22.55 -28.23 -14.45
N HIS A 387 21.95 -29.25 -15.06
CA HIS A 387 20.92 -29.07 -16.10
C HIS A 387 19.71 -28.29 -15.58
N ASP A 388 19.26 -28.57 -14.35
CA ASP A 388 18.11 -27.88 -13.77
C ASP A 388 18.45 -26.43 -13.46
N ILE A 389 19.67 -26.17 -12.97
CA ILE A 389 20.19 -24.82 -12.74
C ILE A 389 20.16 -24.02 -14.05
N VAL A 390 20.75 -24.54 -15.12
CA VAL A 390 20.76 -23.90 -16.44
C VAL A 390 19.34 -23.67 -16.95
N SER A 391 18.46 -24.66 -16.78
CA SER A 391 17.06 -24.58 -17.21
C SER A 391 16.28 -23.47 -16.50
N THR A 392 16.61 -23.14 -15.24
CA THR A 392 15.96 -22.02 -14.54
C THR A 392 16.33 -20.64 -15.10
N VAL A 393 17.52 -20.49 -15.67
CA VAL A 393 17.98 -19.22 -16.28
C VAL A 393 17.49 -19.15 -17.73
N GLY A 394 17.79 -20.18 -18.51
CA GLY A 394 17.33 -20.32 -19.90
C GLY A 394 18.19 -21.30 -20.69
N SER A 395 17.55 -22.02 -21.62
CA SER A 395 18.19 -23.03 -22.47
C SER A 395 18.91 -22.48 -23.70
N GLU A 396 18.87 -21.17 -23.93
CA GLU A 396 19.53 -20.54 -25.08
C GLU A 396 21.06 -20.54 -24.87
N GLU A 397 21.82 -20.81 -25.93
CA GLU A 397 23.28 -20.92 -25.90
C GLU A 397 23.97 -19.72 -25.22
N LYS A 398 23.43 -18.51 -25.41
CA LYS A 398 23.93 -17.29 -24.76
C LYS A 398 23.90 -17.36 -23.24
N PHE A 399 22.82 -17.88 -22.66
CA PHE A 399 22.67 -18.00 -21.21
C PHE A 399 23.52 -19.16 -20.67
N VAL A 400 23.57 -20.28 -21.39
CA VAL A 400 24.41 -21.43 -21.02
C VAL A 400 25.89 -21.04 -21.00
N ALA A 401 26.38 -20.36 -22.04
CA ALA A 401 27.76 -19.90 -22.14
C ALA A 401 28.12 -18.90 -21.04
N ALA A 402 27.20 -17.99 -20.67
CA ALA A 402 27.41 -17.04 -19.58
C ALA A 402 27.45 -17.71 -18.20
N LEU A 403 26.67 -18.77 -17.98
CA LEU A 403 26.58 -19.46 -16.69
C LEU A 403 27.71 -20.49 -16.48
N ALA A 404 28.27 -21.05 -17.56
CA ALA A 404 29.30 -22.09 -17.51
C ALA A 404 30.48 -21.79 -16.56
N PRO A 405 31.08 -20.59 -16.55
CA PRO A 405 32.18 -20.28 -15.63
C PRO A 405 31.79 -20.33 -14.14
N SER A 406 30.51 -20.11 -13.83
CA SER A 406 30.00 -20.19 -12.45
C SER A 406 29.74 -21.64 -12.02
N ILE A 407 29.42 -22.53 -12.96
CA ILE A 407 29.27 -23.98 -12.70
C ILE A 407 30.66 -24.61 -12.48
N GLU A 408 31.64 -24.26 -13.32
CA GLU A 408 33.02 -24.73 -13.20
C GLU A 408 33.66 -24.36 -11.83
N GLU A 409 33.35 -23.17 -11.31
CA GLU A 409 33.77 -22.75 -9.97
C GLU A 409 33.16 -23.62 -8.86
N CYS A 410 31.91 -24.08 -9.03
CA CYS A 410 31.28 -25.01 -8.08
C CYS A 410 31.99 -26.37 -8.07
N THR A 411 32.33 -26.89 -9.25
CA THR A 411 33.10 -28.13 -9.39
C THR A 411 34.49 -27.99 -8.78
N SER A 412 35.14 -26.84 -8.95
CA SER A 412 36.44 -26.53 -8.34
C SER A 412 36.40 -26.57 -6.81
N HIS A 413 35.27 -26.19 -6.21
CA HIS A 413 35.04 -26.30 -4.77
C HIS A 413 34.61 -27.69 -4.28
N GLN A 414 34.48 -28.68 -5.19
CA GLN A 414 34.06 -30.06 -4.89
C GLN A 414 32.67 -30.16 -4.23
N ILE A 415 31.76 -29.23 -4.57
CA ILE A 415 30.39 -29.21 -4.03
C ILE A 415 29.44 -29.81 -5.06
N ALA A 416 28.96 -31.03 -4.79
CA ALA A 416 27.98 -31.74 -5.64
C ALA A 416 26.62 -31.90 -4.95
N THR A 417 26.60 -32.10 -3.63
CA THR A 417 25.38 -32.39 -2.85
C THR A 417 24.79 -31.14 -2.20
N GLN A 418 23.49 -31.19 -1.88
CA GLN A 418 22.83 -30.13 -1.12
C GLN A 418 23.50 -29.87 0.24
N GLU A 419 23.86 -30.92 0.97
CA GLU A 419 24.50 -30.83 2.30
C GLU A 419 25.84 -30.09 2.22
N GLY A 420 26.69 -30.43 1.24
CA GLY A 420 27.96 -29.74 1.02
C GLY A 420 27.78 -28.26 0.69
N ALA A 421 26.74 -27.92 -0.08
CA ALA A 421 26.41 -26.54 -0.39
C ALA A 421 25.92 -25.75 0.83
N LEU A 422 25.09 -26.37 1.68
CA LEU A 422 24.61 -25.78 2.94
C LEU A 422 25.75 -25.51 3.92
N GLN A 423 26.70 -26.45 4.05
CA GLN A 423 27.89 -26.27 4.90
C GLN A 423 28.79 -25.15 4.39
N TYR A 424 28.97 -25.04 3.07
CA TYR A 424 29.72 -23.93 2.48
C TYR A 424 29.06 -22.59 2.80
N ILE A 425 27.75 -22.46 2.60
CA ILE A 425 27.00 -21.23 2.91
C ILE A 425 27.08 -20.92 4.41
N ALA A 426 26.89 -21.92 5.28
CA ALA A 426 26.96 -21.73 6.73
C ALA A 426 28.31 -21.17 7.18
N SER A 427 29.42 -21.60 6.55
CA SER A 427 30.75 -21.04 6.83
C SER A 427 30.90 -19.56 6.45
N LYS A 428 30.05 -19.06 5.55
CA LYS A 428 30.03 -17.69 5.04
C LYS A 428 28.93 -16.82 5.65
N VAL A 429 27.99 -17.38 6.42
CA VAL A 429 26.99 -16.60 7.14
C VAL A 429 27.65 -15.95 8.35
N LYS A 430 27.48 -14.63 8.50
CA LYS A 430 27.95 -13.89 9.68
C LYS A 430 27.13 -14.32 10.90
N MET A 431 27.80 -14.89 11.91
CA MET A 431 27.15 -15.19 13.18
C MET A 431 26.57 -13.92 13.80
N LYS A 432 25.29 -13.97 14.20
CA LYS A 432 24.65 -12.88 14.95
C LYS A 432 25.27 -12.83 16.35
N LYS A 433 26.24 -11.94 16.57
CA LYS A 433 26.73 -11.60 17.91
C LYS A 433 25.69 -10.73 18.63
N PHE A 434 24.57 -11.32 19.04
CA PHE A 434 23.66 -10.68 19.99
C PHE A 434 23.83 -11.34 21.37
N GLY A 435 24.52 -10.64 22.27
CA GLY A 435 24.23 -10.59 23.71
C GLY A 435 24.34 -11.86 24.56
N VAL A 436 25.32 -11.83 25.46
CA VAL A 436 25.54 -12.66 26.68
C VAL A 436 25.93 -14.13 26.45
N ALA A 437 27.22 -14.39 26.66
CA ALA A 437 27.91 -15.67 26.60
C ALA A 437 27.45 -16.74 27.63
N ASN A 438 26.29 -16.59 28.27
CA ASN A 438 25.88 -17.42 29.41
C ASN A 438 24.53 -18.15 29.25
N SER A 439 23.96 -18.26 28.04
CA SER A 439 22.85 -19.20 27.84
C SER A 439 23.34 -20.46 27.14
N VAL A 440 23.23 -21.59 27.85
CA VAL A 440 23.37 -22.95 27.32
C VAL A 440 22.18 -23.21 26.39
N THR A 441 22.17 -22.54 25.24
CA THR A 441 21.33 -22.95 24.13
C THR A 441 22.14 -23.97 23.33
N PRO A 442 21.60 -25.18 23.05
CA PRO A 442 22.31 -26.14 22.23
C PRO A 442 22.65 -25.47 20.91
N SER A 443 23.93 -25.44 20.56
CA SER A 443 24.40 -24.85 19.30
C SER A 443 23.65 -25.57 18.18
N LEU A 444 22.68 -24.88 17.56
CA LEU A 444 21.98 -25.42 16.40
C LEU A 444 23.01 -25.82 15.36
N PRO A 445 22.83 -26.96 14.66
CA PRO A 445 23.74 -27.35 13.59
C PRO A 445 23.94 -26.19 12.62
N ARG A 446 25.19 -25.95 12.19
CA ARG A 446 25.54 -24.82 11.31
C ARG A 446 24.69 -24.77 10.04
N GLU A 447 24.22 -25.92 9.56
CA GLU A 447 23.32 -26.06 8.42
C GLU A 447 21.97 -25.36 8.63
N HIS A 448 21.44 -25.31 9.86
CA HIS A 448 20.22 -24.57 10.16
C HIS A 448 20.39 -23.06 9.95
N GLU A 449 21.58 -22.50 10.18
CA GLU A 449 21.85 -21.08 9.92
C GLU A 449 21.80 -20.78 8.42
N ALA A 450 22.31 -21.69 7.57
CA ALA A 450 22.21 -21.57 6.13
C ALA A 450 20.75 -21.69 5.64
N ILE A 451 19.98 -22.62 6.20
CA ILE A 451 18.56 -22.78 5.88
C ILE A 451 17.75 -21.55 6.32
N ASP A 452 18.01 -21.00 7.51
CA ASP A 452 17.37 -19.75 7.99
C ASP A 452 17.75 -18.56 7.08
N PHE A 453 19.01 -18.48 6.65
CA PHE A 453 19.45 -17.45 5.71
C PHE A 453 18.71 -17.56 4.37
N LEU A 454 18.65 -18.75 3.77
CA LEU A 454 18.01 -18.97 2.48
C LEU A 454 16.49 -18.79 2.55
N SER A 455 15.85 -19.20 3.64
CA SER A 455 14.39 -19.09 3.81
C SER A 455 13.94 -17.67 4.19
N ASN A 456 14.58 -17.04 5.17
CA ASN A 456 14.05 -15.83 5.81
C ASN A 456 14.83 -14.54 5.51
N SER A 457 16.04 -14.63 4.96
CA SER A 457 16.89 -13.46 4.69
C SER A 457 17.06 -13.18 3.20
N MET A 458 17.47 -14.17 2.41
CA MET A 458 17.60 -14.04 0.96
C MET A 458 16.23 -14.00 0.29
N ILE A 459 15.98 -12.97 -0.52
CA ILE A 459 14.74 -12.82 -1.31
C ILE A 459 13.51 -13.08 -0.41
N ALA A 460 13.45 -12.39 0.73
CA ALA A 460 12.52 -12.70 1.82
C ALA A 460 11.03 -12.53 1.44
N HIS A 461 10.74 -11.84 0.34
CA HIS A 461 9.38 -11.64 -0.14
C HIS A 461 8.82 -12.85 -0.91
N VAL A 462 9.66 -13.79 -1.35
CA VAL A 462 9.22 -15.04 -1.98
C VAL A 462 9.02 -16.08 -0.88
N PRO A 463 7.78 -16.55 -0.66
CA PRO A 463 7.48 -17.50 0.40
C PRO A 463 8.09 -18.88 0.10
N CYS A 464 8.47 -19.60 1.15
CA CYS A 464 8.96 -20.97 1.10
C CYS A 464 8.08 -21.85 2.00
N PRO A 465 6.87 -22.26 1.55
CA PRO A 465 6.02 -23.15 2.32
C PRO A 465 6.74 -24.48 2.54
N ASP A 466 6.70 -25.01 3.77
CA ASP A 466 7.26 -26.30 4.18
C ASP A 466 8.75 -26.49 3.84
N GLY A 467 9.51 -25.39 3.75
CA GLY A 467 10.93 -25.43 3.38
C GLY A 467 11.20 -25.63 1.89
N ASN A 468 10.16 -25.64 1.03
CA ASN A 468 10.34 -25.77 -0.41
C ASN A 468 10.90 -24.46 -1.01
N MET A 469 12.15 -24.51 -1.47
CA MET A 469 12.86 -23.35 -2.03
C MET A 469 12.74 -23.23 -3.55
N LYS A 470 11.94 -24.07 -4.23
CA LYS A 470 11.83 -24.07 -5.71
C LYS A 470 11.43 -22.72 -6.30
N MET A 471 10.40 -22.07 -5.74
CA MET A 471 9.96 -20.76 -6.23
C MET A 471 11.03 -19.68 -6.06
N LYS A 472 11.83 -19.78 -4.99
CA LYS A 472 12.93 -18.86 -4.73
C LYS A 472 14.09 -19.10 -5.68
N ALA A 473 14.40 -20.35 -6.00
CA ALA A 473 15.38 -20.71 -7.01
C ALA A 473 14.97 -20.22 -8.41
N ILE A 474 13.71 -20.39 -8.80
CA ILE A 474 13.19 -19.86 -10.07
C ILE A 474 13.31 -18.33 -10.11
N TYR A 475 12.96 -17.65 -9.01
CA TYR A 475 13.10 -16.20 -8.92
C TYR A 475 14.57 -15.75 -9.02
N LEU A 476 15.49 -16.49 -8.38
CA LEU A 476 16.93 -16.26 -8.52
C LEU A 476 17.39 -16.46 -9.97
N GLY A 477 16.92 -17.53 -10.64
CA GLY A 477 17.17 -17.78 -12.06
C GLY A 477 16.71 -16.62 -12.95
N LEU A 478 15.51 -16.09 -12.70
CA LEU A 478 14.99 -14.91 -13.38
C LEU A 478 15.85 -13.66 -13.14
N MET A 479 16.37 -13.48 -11.92
CA MET A 479 17.28 -12.37 -11.61
C MET A 479 18.63 -12.49 -12.34
N ILE A 480 19.10 -13.70 -12.63
CA ILE A 480 20.37 -13.93 -13.35
C ILE A 480 20.17 -13.81 -14.87
N ARG A 481 19.01 -14.25 -15.37
CA ARG A 481 18.64 -14.15 -16.78
C ARG A 481 18.55 -12.69 -17.25
N ARG A 482 18.06 -11.82 -16.37
CA ARG A 482 17.93 -10.38 -16.59
C ARG A 482 19.27 -9.68 -16.48
#